data_AF-A0A6L4B7J8-F1
#
_entry.id   AF-A0A6L4B7J8-F1
#
_cell.length_a   1.000
_cell.length_b   1.000
_cell.length_c   1.000
_cell.angle_alpha   90.00
_cell.angle_beta   90.00
_cell.angle_gamma   90.00
#
_symmetry.space_group_name_H-M   'P 1'
#
loop_
_entity.id
_entity.type
_entity.pdbx_description
1 polymer ?
#
loop_
_entity_poly.entity_id
_entity_poly.type
_entity_poly.pdbx_seq_one_letter_code
_entity_poly.pdbx_strand_id
1 'polypeptide(L)'
;MSHVTDAFAVLFRHAEDRLTLDELDELSSLAGAAGEEAQNLSQVCEGLAGIVVADGSPEGRGAGNFQESDSVAYLLSHLAHSLDVISGMIDAGQAAQHRANVLRGQEVAK
;
A
#
# COMPACT_ATOMS: atom_id res chain seq x y z
N MET A 1 2.51 11.23 8.17
CA MET A 1 3.24 10.01 7.76
C MET A 1 2.82 8.91 8.70
N SER A 2 2.46 7.73 8.19
CA SER A 2 1.96 6.62 9.01
C SER A 2 3.12 5.93 9.71
N HIS A 3 2.86 5.34 10.89
CA HIS A 3 3.85 4.55 11.63
C HIS A 3 4.42 3.37 10.82
N VAL A 4 3.67 2.83 9.85
CA VAL A 4 4.09 1.70 9.03
C VAL A 4 5.07 2.15 7.94
N THR A 5 4.76 3.25 7.25
CA THR A 5 5.63 3.83 6.22
C THR A 5 6.99 4.19 6.81
N ASP A 6 6.99 4.80 8.00
CA ASP A 6 8.22 5.14 8.73
C ASP A 6 9.02 3.88 9.12
N ALA A 7 8.34 2.80 9.52
CA ALA A 7 9.00 1.54 9.87
C ALA A 7 9.70 0.90 8.67
N PHE A 8 9.03 0.84 7.50
CA PHE A 8 9.66 0.34 6.27
C PHE A 8 10.88 1.17 5.89
N ALA A 9 10.79 2.49 5.97
CA ALA A 9 11.91 3.39 5.68
C ALA A 9 13.10 3.21 6.65
N VAL A 10 12.84 2.96 7.93
CA VAL A 10 13.88 2.67 8.93
C VAL A 10 14.55 1.32 8.67
N LEU A 11 13.75 0.28 8.41
CA LEU A 11 14.24 -1.07 8.13
C LEU A 11 15.10 -1.09 6.87
N PHE A 12 14.62 -0.48 5.78
CA PHE A 12 15.37 -0.40 4.53
C PHE A 12 16.71 0.31 4.73
N ARG A 13 16.72 1.49 5.35
CA ARG A 13 17.94 2.25 5.62
C ARG A 13 18.95 1.51 6.50
N HIS A 14 18.47 0.66 7.41
CA HIS A 14 19.36 -0.17 8.22
C HIS A 14 19.98 -1.33 7.43
N ALA A 15 19.30 -1.81 6.39
CA ALA A 15 19.71 -2.96 5.60
C ALA A 15 20.44 -2.60 4.29
N GLU A 16 20.23 -1.39 3.74
CA GLU A 16 20.59 -1.01 2.35
C GLU A 16 22.07 -1.21 1.95
N ASP A 17 23.00 -1.15 2.91
CA ASP A 17 24.43 -1.36 2.68
C ASP A 17 24.85 -2.83 2.71
N ARG A 18 23.95 -3.72 3.17
CA ARG A 18 24.21 -5.16 3.34
C ARG A 18 23.43 -6.02 2.34
N LEU A 19 22.49 -5.41 1.61
CA LEU A 19 21.69 -6.09 0.59
C LEU A 19 22.50 -6.28 -0.70
N THR A 20 22.40 -7.47 -1.26
CA THR A 20 22.90 -7.82 -2.59
C THR A 20 22.02 -7.21 -3.68
N LEU A 21 22.51 -7.20 -4.93
CA LEU A 21 21.71 -6.73 -6.08
C LEU A 21 20.43 -7.55 -6.26
N ASP A 22 20.52 -8.88 -6.11
CA ASP A 22 19.35 -9.77 -6.24
C ASP A 22 18.31 -9.47 -5.15
N GLU A 23 18.73 -9.23 -3.90
CA GLU A 23 17.82 -8.86 -2.80
C GLU A 23 17.19 -7.47 -3.02
N LEU A 24 17.93 -6.52 -3.62
CA LEU A 24 17.40 -5.20 -3.97
C LEU A 24 16.40 -5.26 -5.12
N ASP A 25 16.60 -6.14 -6.09
CA ASP A 25 15.64 -6.38 -7.17
C ASP A 25 14.38 -7.08 -6.68
N GLU A 26 14.51 -8.05 -5.78
CA GLU A 26 13.36 -8.67 -5.12
C GLU A 26 12.57 -7.61 -4.34
N LEU A 27 13.26 -6.76 -3.58
CA LEU A 27 12.63 -5.66 -2.84
C LEU A 27 12.01 -4.61 -3.77
N SER A 28 12.59 -4.32 -4.93
CA SER A 28 12.01 -3.37 -5.87
C SER A 28 10.70 -3.87 -6.48
N SER A 29 10.55 -5.20 -6.62
CA SER A 29 9.31 -5.82 -7.08
C SER A 29 8.11 -5.53 -6.17
N LEU A 30 8.35 -5.25 -4.86
CA LEU A 30 7.27 -4.88 -3.93
C LEU A 30 6.51 -3.63 -4.39
N ALA A 31 7.15 -2.67 -5.05
CA ALA A 31 6.45 -1.48 -5.52
C ALA A 31 5.42 -1.82 -6.61
N GLY A 32 5.72 -2.82 -7.45
CA GLY A 32 4.77 -3.33 -8.45
C GLY A 32 3.60 -4.05 -7.79
N ALA A 33 3.88 -5.01 -6.91
CA ALA A 33 2.85 -5.76 -6.18
C ALA A 33 1.96 -4.84 -5.31
N ALA A 34 2.55 -3.84 -4.66
CA ALA A 34 1.80 -2.85 -3.89
C ALA A 34 0.91 -1.97 -4.79
N GLY A 35 1.36 -1.67 -6.01
CA GLY A 35 0.53 -0.99 -7.02
C GLY A 35 -0.70 -1.81 -7.42
N GLU A 36 -0.54 -3.12 -7.59
CA GLU A 36 -1.66 -4.04 -7.85
C GLU A 36 -2.64 -4.08 -6.67
N GLU A 37 -2.13 -4.14 -5.43
CA GLU A 37 -2.98 -4.09 -4.24
C GLU A 37 -3.69 -2.75 -4.05
N ALA A 38 -3.06 -1.63 -4.42
CA ALA A 38 -3.72 -0.33 -4.45
C ALA A 38 -4.92 -0.34 -5.40
N GLN A 39 -4.76 -0.95 -6.58
CA GLN A 39 -5.82 -1.07 -7.57
C GLN A 39 -6.95 -1.98 -7.08
N ASN A 40 -6.62 -3.11 -6.45
CA ASN A 40 -7.62 -4.00 -5.83
C ASN A 40 -8.42 -3.27 -4.75
N LEU A 41 -7.73 -2.52 -3.89
CA LEU A 41 -8.36 -1.74 -2.83
C LEU A 41 -9.27 -0.64 -3.37
N SER A 42 -8.88 0.00 -4.49
CA SER A 42 -9.74 0.95 -5.20
C SER A 42 -11.07 0.31 -5.64
N GLN A 43 -11.02 -0.89 -6.22
CA GLN A 43 -12.23 -1.62 -6.64
C GLN A 43 -13.11 -1.99 -5.45
N VAL A 44 -12.51 -2.37 -4.32
CA VAL A 44 -13.25 -2.63 -3.07
C VAL A 44 -13.96 -1.35 -2.60
N CYS A 45 -13.26 -0.21 -2.59
CA CYS A 45 -13.84 1.08 -2.24
C CYS A 45 -15.01 1.48 -3.16
N GLU A 46 -14.91 1.22 -4.47
CA GLU A 46 -16.02 1.43 -5.42
C GLU A 46 -17.23 0.54 -5.10
N GLY A 47 -17.01 -0.74 -4.80
CA GLY A 47 -18.06 -1.66 -4.38
C GLY A 47 -18.77 -1.18 -3.11
N LEU A 48 -17.99 -0.74 -2.11
CA LEU A 48 -18.52 -0.16 -0.87
C LEU A 48 -19.33 1.10 -1.13
N ALA A 49 -18.87 2.00 -2.01
CA ALA A 49 -19.62 3.19 -2.39
C ALA A 49 -20.97 2.84 -3.03
N GLY A 50 -21.02 1.81 -3.88
CA GLY A 50 -22.27 1.29 -4.45
C GLY A 50 -23.25 0.80 -3.38
N ILE A 51 -22.75 0.12 -2.35
CA ILE A 51 -23.58 -0.32 -1.21
C ILE A 51 -24.12 0.88 -0.43
N VAL A 52 -23.28 1.88 -0.14
CA VAL A 52 -23.71 3.11 0.56
C VAL A 52 -24.78 3.87 -0.23
N VAL A 53 -24.61 4.02 -1.55
CA VAL A 53 -25.60 4.66 -2.42
C VAL A 53 -26.92 3.90 -2.44
N ALA A 54 -26.87 2.56 -2.47
CA ALA A 54 -28.06 1.72 -2.41
C ALA A 54 -28.78 1.83 -1.06
N ASP A 55 -28.05 1.87 0.06
CA ASP A 55 -28.61 1.97 1.41
C ASP A 55 -29.20 3.37 1.69
N GLY A 56 -28.62 4.42 1.10
CA GLY A 56 -29.08 5.80 1.23
C GLY A 56 -30.22 6.21 0.29
N SER A 57 -30.61 5.33 -0.66
CA SER A 57 -31.66 5.65 -1.63
C SER A 57 -33.05 5.62 -0.98
N PRO A 58 -33.85 6.70 -1.09
CA PRO A 58 -35.17 6.79 -0.47
C PRO A 58 -36.21 5.83 -1.06
N GLU A 59 -35.93 5.23 -2.23
CA GLU A 59 -36.80 4.28 -2.91
C GLU A 59 -36.44 2.81 -2.62
N GLY A 60 -35.29 2.56 -1.99
CA GLY A 60 -34.81 1.23 -1.63
C GLY A 60 -35.22 0.81 -0.22
N ARG A 61 -35.56 -0.46 -0.02
CA ARG A 61 -35.46 -1.05 1.33
C ARG A 61 -33.97 -1.04 1.67
N GLY A 62 -33.55 -0.20 2.61
CA GLY A 62 -32.18 -0.20 3.12
C GLY A 62 -31.74 -1.64 3.33
N ALA A 63 -30.70 -2.06 2.63
CA ALA A 63 -30.13 -3.38 2.72
C ALA A 63 -29.55 -3.64 4.12
N GLY A 64 -29.30 -2.57 4.90
CA GLY A 64 -28.93 -2.64 6.31
C GLY A 64 -27.46 -2.97 6.51
N ASN A 65 -26.62 -2.73 5.52
CA ASN A 65 -25.21 -3.12 5.56
C ASN A 65 -24.37 -2.20 6.47
N PHE A 66 -24.84 -0.98 6.75
CA PHE A 66 -24.14 0.02 7.57
C PHE A 66 -25.01 0.54 8.72
N GLN A 67 -25.69 -0.36 9.42
CA GLN A 67 -26.61 0.01 10.51
C GLN A 67 -25.92 0.57 11.76
N GLU A 68 -24.66 0.20 11.99
CA GLU A 68 -23.89 0.63 13.16
C GLU A 68 -22.73 1.53 12.74
N SER A 69 -22.66 2.73 13.33
CA SER A 69 -21.58 3.70 13.10
C SER A 69 -20.19 3.11 13.34
N ASP A 70 -20.09 2.20 14.32
CA ASP A 70 -18.83 1.58 14.72
C ASP A 70 -18.31 0.62 13.64
N SER A 71 -19.22 -0.07 12.94
CA SER A 71 -18.86 -0.96 11.82
C SER A 71 -18.31 -0.17 10.63
N VAL A 72 -18.89 0.99 10.33
CA VAL A 72 -18.41 1.90 9.28
C VAL A 72 -17.06 2.50 9.65
N ALA A 73 -16.92 2.99 10.89
CA ALA A 73 -15.68 3.57 11.38
C ALA A 73 -14.54 2.54 11.37
N TYR A 74 -14.80 1.30 11.79
CA TYR A 74 -13.83 0.21 11.76
C TYR A 74 -13.37 -0.12 10.34
N LEU A 75 -14.31 -0.22 9.40
CA LEU A 75 -14.03 -0.47 7.99
C LEU A 75 -13.15 0.63 7.39
N LEU A 76 -13.53 1.91 7.58
CA LEU A 76 -12.77 3.05 7.09
C LEU A 76 -11.36 3.10 7.71
N SER A 77 -11.24 2.79 9.00
CA SER A 77 -9.94 2.70 9.66
C SER A 77 -9.08 1.58 9.08
N HIS A 78 -9.67 0.43 8.73
CA HIS A 78 -8.94 -0.68 8.09
C HIS A 78 -8.49 -0.32 6.68
N LEU A 79 -9.35 0.31 5.88
CA LEU A 79 -8.99 0.77 4.54
C LEU A 79 -7.84 1.79 4.58
N ALA A 80 -7.89 2.75 5.51
CA ALA A 80 -6.81 3.71 5.71
C ALA A 80 -5.49 3.01 6.10
N HIS A 81 -5.54 2.04 7.01
CA HIS A 81 -4.37 1.27 7.39
C HIS A 81 -3.79 0.46 6.23
N SER A 82 -4.62 -0.17 5.40
CA SER A 82 -4.17 -0.90 4.21
C SER A 82 -3.47 0.03 3.21
N LEU A 83 -3.99 1.24 3.00
CA LEU A 83 -3.33 2.25 2.16
C LEU A 83 -1.97 2.68 2.72
N ASP A 84 -1.87 2.85 4.04
CA ASP A 84 -0.61 3.18 4.72
C ASP A 84 0.46 2.10 4.53
N VAL A 85 0.06 0.81 4.60
CA VAL A 85 0.93 -0.34 4.34
C VAL A 85 1.38 -0.36 2.88
N ILE A 86 0.44 -0.22 1.94
CA ILE A 86 0.71 -0.17 0.50
C ILE A 86 1.69 0.96 0.17
N SER A 87 1.49 2.15 0.73
CA SER A 87 2.40 3.28 0.55
C SER A 87 3.80 2.95 1.06
N GLY A 88 3.91 2.31 2.24
CA GLY A 88 5.20 1.87 2.78
C GLY A 88 5.94 0.88 1.87
N MET A 89 5.21 -0.05 1.24
CA MET A 89 5.78 -1.01 0.29
C MET A 89 6.26 -0.32 -1.00
N ILE A 90 5.50 0.64 -1.51
CA ILE A 90 5.89 1.43 -2.69
C ILE A 90 7.18 2.21 -2.40
N ASP A 91 7.22 2.94 -1.28
CA ASP A 91 8.37 3.76 -0.92
C ASP A 91 9.63 2.90 -0.71
N ALA A 92 9.50 1.76 -0.03
CA ALA A 92 10.60 0.81 0.17
C ALA A 92 11.09 0.20 -1.14
N GLY A 93 10.18 -0.22 -2.02
CA GLY A 93 10.54 -0.78 -3.32
C GLY A 93 11.21 0.24 -4.25
N GLN A 94 10.74 1.49 -4.24
CA GLN A 94 11.38 2.58 -4.98
C GLN A 94 12.78 2.89 -4.43
N ALA A 95 12.96 2.89 -3.10
CA ALA A 95 14.26 3.07 -2.48
C ALA A 95 15.23 1.94 -2.85
N ALA A 96 14.75 0.68 -2.86
CA ALA A 96 15.53 -0.49 -3.29
C ALA A 96 15.95 -0.37 -4.77
N GLN A 97 15.02 0.00 -5.66
CA GLN A 97 15.30 0.21 -7.07
C GLN A 97 16.37 1.30 -7.28
N HIS A 98 16.26 2.41 -6.56
CA HIS A 98 17.23 3.50 -6.64
C HIS A 98 18.63 3.00 -6.23
N ARG A 99 18.73 2.27 -5.12
CA ARG A 99 19.99 1.71 -4.62
C ARG A 99 20.61 0.72 -5.60
N ALA A 100 19.82 -0.19 -6.18
CA ALA A 100 20.29 -1.14 -7.19
C ALA A 100 20.90 -0.42 -8.41
N ASN A 101 20.24 0.65 -8.88
CA ASN A 101 20.73 1.45 -10.00
C ASN A 101 22.07 2.16 -9.70
N VAL A 102 22.23 2.66 -8.47
CA VAL A 102 23.50 3.26 -8.03
C VAL A 102 24.63 2.23 -8.03
N LEU A 103 24.40 1.04 -7.49
CA LEU A 103 25.41 -0.03 -7.44
C LEU A 103 25.81 -0.50 -8.84
N ARG A 104 24.85 -0.74 -9.73
CA ARG A 104 25.11 -1.08 -11.14
C ARG A 104 25.93 -0.01 -11.86
N GLY A 105 25.63 1.28 -11.61
CA GLY A 105 26.38 2.40 -12.17
C GLY A 105 27.84 2.45 -11.69
N GLN A 106 28.12 1.98 -10.47
CA GLN A 106 29.47 1.90 -9.93
C GLN A 106 30.25 0.70 -10.48
N GLU A 107 29.60 -0.42 -10.79
CA GLU A 107 30.22 -1.59 -11.41
C GLU A 107 30.68 -1.32 -12.84
N VAL A 108 29.91 -0.55 -13.63
CA VAL A 108 30.26 -0.19 -15.02
C VAL A 108 31.42 0.81 -15.10
N ALA A 109 31.68 1.56 -14.04
CA ALA A 109 32.74 2.58 -13.97
C ALA A 109 34.10 2.03 -13.50
N LYS A 110 34.20 0.76 -13.10
CA LYS A 110 35.43 0.07 -12.72
C LYS A 110 36.00 -0.75 -13.88
#